data_AF-A0A933G1F4-F1
#
_entry.id   AF-A0A933G1F4-F1
#
_cell.length_a   1.000
_cell.length_b   1.000
_cell.length_c   1.000
_cell.angle_alpha   90.00
_cell.angle_beta   90.00
_cell.angle_gamma   90.00
#
_symmetry.space_group_name_H-M   'P 1'
#
loop_
_entity.id
_entity.type
_entity.pdbx_description
1 polymer ?
#
loop_
_entity_poly.entity_id
_entity_poly.type
_entity_poly.pdbx_seq_one_letter_code
_entity_poly.pdbx_strand_id
1 'polypeptide(L)'
;MTQARADPWRLILVPHTHWDREWYYPYQRYRTRLVGFFDLLFEILEQDPDYKHFMLDGHTILVEDYLEVRPDRRALIERYVREGRLAVGPWYVIPDEFLPSGEALVRNMLRGYRLARELGGVMEAGYLPDPFGQIAHLPAILRGFGIRRCVFWRGTDASLDSTELYWESPDGSEVLAKHMRGGYGFAAPFPMEEEAFVDKIDELRALLQPLARTRTLLVMWGSDHVPPQPELSRAIRAANARLAGAEIVHGSIPQCFDELEAQLGGVSLPRHRGEFRSGQLSNVLPGVLSARGWIKQRTFACEQLLTRWAEPLVLWSEQLRARLGETWAEPPTPAGPPSPMPREVLSEHGLLDRAWRLLLENQPHDSICGCSIDQTHTEMRPRFDQCDQVGDDLTHQALRRIGAQGPAERVYVFNPLPGPRAGYVSAVVPEREGEAPVALVDDRGRRMPCQPLAGGQALPPGRVAAGFVARDVPGFGYATYAVEYGAPPRPALRGPSRRIENEFLRVDVNPRDGTLTVTDKRTGARYRGLNRIVDGGDRGDEYNY
;
A
#
# COMPACT_ATOMS: atom_id res chain seq x y z
N MET A 1 -33.45 50.85 -6.44
CA MET A 1 -32.41 49.98 -7.00
C MET A 1 -32.09 48.92 -5.96
N THR A 2 -32.73 47.77 -6.04
CA THR A 2 -32.36 46.57 -5.28
C THR A 2 -30.99 46.13 -5.78
N GLN A 3 -29.94 46.36 -4.99
CA GLN A 3 -28.66 45.68 -5.19
C GLN A 3 -28.98 44.18 -5.19
N ALA A 4 -28.74 43.50 -6.31
CA ALA A 4 -28.70 42.05 -6.32
C ALA A 4 -27.68 41.65 -5.24
N ARG A 5 -28.15 41.07 -4.12
CA ARG A 5 -27.26 40.52 -3.12
C ARG A 5 -26.44 39.45 -3.84
N ALA A 6 -25.13 39.66 -3.96
CA ALA A 6 -24.24 38.63 -4.44
C ALA A 6 -24.46 37.38 -3.59
N ASP A 7 -24.52 36.20 -4.23
CA ASP A 7 -24.75 34.94 -3.52
C ASP A 7 -23.74 34.78 -2.36
N PRO A 8 -24.15 34.32 -1.17
CA PRO A 8 -23.23 34.17 -0.05
C PRO A 8 -22.12 33.17 -0.38
N TRP A 9 -20.96 33.30 0.26
CA TRP A 9 -19.95 32.24 0.26
C TRP A 9 -20.48 31.04 1.02
N ARG A 10 -20.27 29.82 0.51
CA ARG A 10 -20.67 28.58 1.19
C ARG A 10 -19.44 27.91 1.77
N LEU A 11 -19.42 27.74 3.09
CA LEU A 11 -18.34 27.08 3.81
C LEU A 11 -18.81 25.69 4.21
N ILE A 12 -18.37 24.67 3.47
CA ILE A 12 -18.69 23.28 3.78
C ILE A 12 -17.75 22.82 4.89
N LEU A 13 -18.28 22.84 6.12
CA LEU A 13 -17.58 22.43 7.32
C LEU A 13 -17.76 20.92 7.51
N VAL A 14 -16.64 20.21 7.44
CA VAL A 14 -16.57 18.74 7.55
C VAL A 14 -15.90 18.38 8.88
N PRO A 15 -16.67 18.01 9.92
CA PRO A 15 -16.06 17.50 11.14
C PRO A 15 -15.45 16.13 10.86
N HIS A 16 -14.22 15.96 11.32
CA HIS A 16 -13.45 14.74 11.14
C HIS A 16 -12.50 14.56 12.32
N THR A 17 -11.87 13.40 12.35
CA THR A 17 -10.67 13.14 13.15
C THR A 17 -9.64 12.57 12.19
N HIS A 18 -8.38 13.00 12.29
CA HIS A 18 -7.29 12.28 11.64
C HIS A 18 -6.78 11.24 12.64
N TRP A 19 -6.83 9.96 12.29
CA TRP A 19 -6.58 8.88 13.23
C TRP A 19 -5.43 8.00 12.77
N ASP A 20 -4.22 8.40 13.16
CA ASP A 20 -3.07 7.52 13.07
C ASP A 20 -3.31 6.30 13.94
N ARG A 21 -3.33 5.13 13.30
CA ARG A 21 -3.66 3.87 13.94
C ARG A 21 -2.63 3.48 15.01
N GLU A 22 -1.38 3.87 14.76
CA GLU A 22 -0.21 3.67 15.62
C GLU A 22 0.85 4.72 15.22
N TRP A 23 1.44 5.41 16.20
CA TRP A 23 2.39 6.51 15.98
C TRP A 23 3.30 6.74 17.20
N TYR A 24 3.10 7.84 17.95
CA TYR A 24 3.84 8.16 19.18
C TYR A 24 3.35 7.37 20.40
N TYR A 25 2.24 6.64 20.28
CA TYR A 25 1.79 5.63 21.23
C TYR A 25 1.61 4.25 20.57
N PRO A 26 1.67 3.14 21.33
CA PRO A 26 1.39 1.82 20.81
C PRO A 26 -0.05 1.70 20.31
N TYR A 27 -0.30 0.79 19.36
CA TYR A 27 -1.62 0.57 18.76
C TYR A 27 -2.74 0.40 19.80
N GLN A 28 -2.52 -0.41 20.84
CA GLN A 28 -3.56 -0.67 21.84
C GLN A 28 -3.98 0.59 22.64
N ARG A 29 -3.06 1.56 22.81
CA ARG A 29 -3.40 2.84 23.45
C ARG A 29 -4.27 3.70 22.54
N TYR A 30 -3.99 3.72 21.24
CA TYR A 30 -4.89 4.36 20.27
C TYR A 30 -6.22 3.63 20.18
N ARG A 31 -6.26 2.30 20.06
CA ARG A 31 -7.51 1.52 20.03
C ARG A 31 -8.40 1.79 21.24
N THR A 32 -7.84 1.90 22.44
CA THR A 32 -8.61 2.24 23.65
C THR A 32 -9.29 3.61 23.53
N ARG A 33 -8.58 4.61 22.98
CA ARG A 33 -9.15 5.94 22.71
C ARG A 33 -10.18 5.91 21.59
N LEU A 34 -9.93 5.09 20.55
CA LEU A 34 -10.82 4.93 19.40
C LEU A 34 -12.20 4.41 19.85
N VAL A 35 -12.23 3.45 20.79
CA VAL A 35 -13.49 2.95 21.36
C VAL A 35 -14.27 4.05 22.06
N GLY A 36 -13.61 4.84 22.92
CA GLY A 36 -14.25 5.98 23.58
C GLY A 36 -14.70 7.06 22.59
N PHE A 37 -13.93 7.29 21.53
CA PHE A 37 -14.27 8.22 20.45
C PHE A 37 -15.57 7.80 19.73
N PHE A 38 -15.69 6.52 19.34
CA PHE A 38 -16.90 6.02 18.67
C PHE A 38 -18.12 6.07 19.59
N ASP A 39 -17.96 5.71 20.86
CA ASP A 39 -19.05 5.77 21.84
C ASP A 39 -19.57 7.20 22.00
N LEU A 40 -18.66 8.19 22.14
CA LEU A 40 -19.02 9.61 22.16
C LEU A 40 -19.68 10.07 20.84
N LEU A 41 -19.13 9.68 19.69
CA LEU A 41 -19.70 10.05 18.39
C LEU A 41 -21.15 9.54 18.26
N PHE A 42 -21.43 8.32 18.68
CA PHE A 42 -22.78 7.78 18.61
C PHE A 42 -23.74 8.43 19.59
N GLU A 43 -23.27 8.80 20.79
CA GLU A 43 -24.06 9.60 21.73
C GLU A 43 -24.45 10.94 21.12
N ILE A 44 -23.51 11.64 20.47
CA ILE A 44 -23.77 12.90 19.78
C ILE A 44 -24.79 12.70 18.64
N LEU A 45 -24.57 11.71 17.78
CA LEU A 45 -25.47 11.45 16.64
C LEU A 45 -26.88 11.06 17.09
N GLU A 46 -27.02 10.37 18.23
CA GLU A 46 -28.31 10.01 18.79
C GLU A 46 -29.03 11.20 19.44
N GLN A 47 -28.32 12.02 20.21
CA GLN A 47 -28.89 13.13 20.97
C GLN A 47 -29.16 14.37 20.11
N ASP A 48 -28.37 14.59 19.06
CA ASP A 48 -28.45 15.77 18.21
C ASP A 48 -28.79 15.41 16.75
N PRO A 49 -30.07 15.51 16.34
CA PRO A 49 -30.48 15.27 14.95
C PRO A 49 -29.96 16.35 13.99
N ASP A 50 -29.43 17.47 14.50
CA ASP A 50 -28.78 18.51 13.70
C ASP A 50 -27.29 18.29 13.51
N TYR A 51 -26.68 17.29 14.16
CA TYR A 51 -25.36 16.82 13.81
C TYR A 51 -25.44 16.01 12.51
N LYS A 52 -25.25 16.68 11.37
CA LYS A 52 -25.60 16.12 10.05
C LYS A 52 -24.60 15.10 9.53
N HIS A 53 -23.31 15.34 9.70
CA HIS A 53 -22.26 14.50 9.11
C HIS A 53 -21.04 14.39 10.03
N PHE A 54 -20.35 13.25 10.00
CA PHE A 54 -19.01 13.06 10.52
C PHE A 54 -18.19 12.22 9.54
N MET A 55 -16.93 12.60 9.30
CA MET A 55 -16.04 11.92 8.39
C MET A 55 -14.98 11.10 9.16
N LEU A 56 -14.98 9.77 8.97
CA LEU A 56 -14.06 8.83 9.62
C LEU A 56 -12.77 8.66 8.82
N ASP A 57 -12.04 9.77 8.65
CA ASP A 57 -10.67 9.84 8.15
C ASP A 57 -10.40 9.17 6.78
N GLY A 58 -11.44 8.84 6.03
CA GLY A 58 -11.28 8.33 4.68
C GLY A 58 -10.82 6.87 4.59
N HIS A 59 -10.77 6.15 5.72
CA HIS A 59 -10.32 4.76 5.80
C HIS A 59 -11.22 3.89 6.68
N THR A 60 -11.35 2.60 6.35
CA THR A 60 -12.35 1.71 6.99
C THR A 60 -11.80 0.85 8.12
N ILE A 61 -10.48 0.76 8.30
CA ILE A 61 -9.87 -0.07 9.33
C ILE A 61 -10.32 0.29 10.75
N LEU A 62 -10.61 1.58 11.01
CA LEU A 62 -11.12 2.04 12.31
C LEU A 62 -12.43 1.35 12.70
N VAL A 63 -13.27 1.04 11.71
CA VAL A 63 -14.53 0.33 11.93
C VAL A 63 -14.26 -1.11 12.37
N GLU A 64 -13.31 -1.80 11.74
CA GLU A 64 -12.93 -3.15 12.15
C GLU A 64 -12.31 -3.15 13.56
N ASP A 65 -11.40 -2.21 13.85
CA ASP A 65 -10.75 -2.07 15.16
C ASP A 65 -11.76 -1.83 16.28
N TYR A 66 -12.80 -1.02 16.01
CA TYR A 66 -13.90 -0.79 16.93
C TYR A 66 -14.81 -2.03 17.08
N LEU A 67 -15.24 -2.64 15.97
CA LEU A 67 -16.15 -3.79 15.99
C LEU A 67 -15.50 -5.06 16.58
N GLU A 68 -14.18 -5.15 16.58
CA GLU A 68 -13.48 -6.23 17.31
C GLU A 68 -13.69 -6.11 18.84
N VAL A 69 -13.91 -4.89 19.37
CA VAL A 69 -14.24 -4.66 20.78
C VAL A 69 -15.76 -4.63 21.01
N ARG A 70 -16.50 -4.00 20.08
CA ARG A 70 -17.94 -3.72 20.18
C ARG A 70 -18.71 -4.30 18.99
N PRO A 71 -18.72 -5.63 18.80
CA PRO A 71 -19.35 -6.26 17.63
C PRO A 71 -20.86 -6.02 17.56
N ASP A 72 -21.49 -5.75 18.72
CA ASP A 72 -22.91 -5.41 18.85
C ASP A 72 -23.30 -4.09 18.15
N ARG A 73 -22.32 -3.24 17.82
CA ARG A 73 -22.54 -1.91 17.25
C ARG A 73 -22.53 -1.88 15.72
N ARG A 74 -22.33 -3.00 15.04
CA ARG A 74 -22.28 -3.04 13.55
C ARG A 74 -23.53 -2.45 12.91
N ALA A 75 -24.72 -2.84 13.37
CA ALA A 75 -25.98 -2.35 12.82
C ALA A 75 -26.16 -0.83 12.99
N LEU A 76 -25.61 -0.26 14.07
CA LEU A 76 -25.65 1.18 14.33
C LEU A 76 -24.76 1.96 13.35
N ILE A 77 -23.55 1.46 13.09
CA ILE A 77 -22.64 2.01 12.07
C ILE A 77 -23.31 1.95 10.71
N GLU A 78 -23.86 0.79 10.34
CA GLU A 78 -24.54 0.63 9.06
C GLU A 78 -25.71 1.60 8.88
N ARG A 79 -26.48 1.85 9.96
CA ARG A 79 -27.55 2.86 9.95
C ARG A 79 -27.00 4.24 9.61
N TYR A 80 -26.01 4.73 10.35
CA TYR A 80 -25.48 6.08 10.14
C TYR A 80 -24.74 6.25 8.82
N VAL A 81 -24.12 5.19 8.28
CA VAL A 81 -23.53 5.21 6.94
C VAL A 81 -24.63 5.32 5.87
N ARG A 82 -25.71 4.54 5.95
CA ARG A 82 -26.83 4.62 5.00
C ARG A 82 -27.57 5.95 5.06
N GLU A 83 -27.68 6.54 6.25
CA GLU A 83 -28.25 7.88 6.46
C GLU A 83 -27.33 9.00 5.97
N GLY A 84 -26.08 8.69 5.58
CA GLY A 84 -25.07 9.65 5.20
C GLY A 84 -24.47 10.44 6.36
N ARG A 85 -24.87 10.16 7.62
CA ARG A 85 -24.38 10.84 8.82
C ARG A 85 -22.96 10.45 9.20
N LEU A 86 -22.48 9.32 8.69
CA LEU A 86 -21.12 8.82 8.89
C LEU A 86 -20.49 8.47 7.54
N ALA A 87 -19.41 9.16 7.16
CA ALA A 87 -18.67 8.88 5.93
C ALA A 87 -17.47 7.96 6.23
N VAL A 88 -17.35 6.87 5.45
CA VAL A 88 -16.30 5.85 5.58
C VAL A 88 -15.64 5.55 4.23
N GLY A 89 -14.37 5.11 4.27
CA GLY A 89 -13.59 4.81 3.07
C GLY A 89 -13.24 6.06 2.26
N PRO A 90 -12.69 5.93 1.04
CA PRO A 90 -12.64 4.70 0.25
C PRO A 90 -11.49 3.76 0.61
N TRP A 91 -10.50 4.21 1.36
CA TRP A 91 -9.32 3.43 1.69
C TRP A 91 -9.61 2.38 2.77
N TYR A 92 -8.75 1.36 2.90
CA TYR A 92 -8.74 0.50 4.07
C TYR A 92 -7.89 1.11 5.19
N VAL A 93 -6.66 1.55 4.87
CA VAL A 93 -5.78 2.39 5.70
C VAL A 93 -5.38 3.65 4.91
N ILE A 94 -4.89 4.71 5.57
CA ILE A 94 -4.30 5.86 4.86
C ILE A 94 -2.84 5.51 4.57
N PRO A 95 -2.47 5.24 3.31
CA PRO A 95 -1.15 4.73 3.00
C PRO A 95 -0.14 5.89 2.86
N ASP A 96 1.15 5.59 3.05
CA ASP A 96 2.16 6.31 2.25
C ASP A 96 2.02 5.86 0.79
N GLU A 97 2.21 6.77 -0.17
CA GLU A 97 1.96 6.44 -1.58
C GLU A 97 3.19 5.90 -2.33
N PHE A 98 4.40 6.13 -1.81
CA PHE A 98 5.65 5.80 -2.52
C PHE A 98 6.30 4.51 -2.03
N LEU A 99 6.03 4.11 -0.78
CA LEU A 99 6.64 2.93 -0.15
C LEU A 99 5.94 1.61 -0.47
N PRO A 100 4.59 1.52 -0.54
CA PRO A 100 3.90 0.33 -1.03
C PRO A 100 4.01 0.20 -2.56
N SER A 101 3.85 -1.03 -3.06
CA SER A 101 3.66 -1.24 -4.50
C SER A 101 2.32 -0.68 -5.00
N GLY A 102 2.23 -0.40 -6.30
CA GLY A 102 0.96 -0.01 -6.93
C GLY A 102 -0.15 -1.05 -6.74
N GLU A 103 0.18 -2.35 -6.70
CA GLU A 103 -0.80 -3.40 -6.41
C GLU A 103 -1.32 -3.28 -4.97
N ALA A 104 -0.45 -3.02 -3.99
CA ALA A 104 -0.86 -2.84 -2.60
C ALA A 104 -1.79 -1.61 -2.43
N LEU A 105 -1.55 -0.51 -3.15
CA LEU A 105 -2.47 0.64 -3.17
C LEU A 105 -3.84 0.26 -3.74
N VAL A 106 -3.88 -0.55 -4.82
CA VAL A 106 -5.12 -1.09 -5.37
C VAL A 106 -5.81 -2.03 -4.39
N ARG A 107 -5.07 -2.89 -3.66
CA ARG A 107 -5.63 -3.76 -2.62
C ARG A 107 -6.17 -2.97 -1.42
N ASN A 108 -5.50 -1.90 -1.04
CA ASN A 108 -5.94 -0.98 -0.01
C ASN A 108 -7.31 -0.38 -0.38
N MET A 109 -7.44 0.18 -1.59
CA MET A 109 -8.71 0.66 -2.13
C MET A 109 -9.75 -0.44 -2.21
N LEU A 110 -9.40 -1.61 -2.76
CA LEU A 110 -10.34 -2.71 -2.96
C LEU A 110 -10.96 -3.18 -1.64
N ARG A 111 -10.14 -3.36 -0.60
CA ARG A 111 -10.60 -3.78 0.72
C ARG A 111 -11.47 -2.69 1.35
N GLY A 112 -11.02 -1.44 1.32
CA GLY A 112 -11.74 -0.33 1.94
C GLY A 112 -13.08 -0.07 1.27
N TYR A 113 -13.09 -0.07 -0.05
CA TYR A 113 -14.28 0.13 -0.86
C TYR A 113 -15.31 -0.98 -0.65
N ARG A 114 -14.88 -2.25 -0.54
CA ARG A 114 -15.77 -3.38 -0.23
C ARG A 114 -16.41 -3.23 1.14
N LEU A 115 -15.61 -3.00 2.18
CA LEU A 115 -16.12 -2.85 3.55
C LEU A 115 -17.07 -1.65 3.67
N ALA A 116 -16.73 -0.50 3.10
CA ALA A 116 -17.61 0.67 3.07
C ALA A 116 -18.95 0.37 2.38
N ARG A 117 -18.94 -0.36 1.24
CA ARG A 117 -20.19 -0.81 0.58
C ARG A 117 -21.02 -1.75 1.44
N GLU A 118 -20.40 -2.68 2.15
CA GLU A 118 -21.10 -3.58 3.08
C GLU A 118 -21.74 -2.81 4.24
N LEU A 119 -21.09 -1.74 4.71
CA LEU A 119 -21.63 -0.85 5.74
C LEU A 119 -22.80 0.01 5.23
N GLY A 120 -22.91 0.21 3.91
CA GLY A 120 -24.07 0.84 3.28
C GLY A 120 -23.77 2.04 2.38
N GLY A 121 -22.49 2.42 2.23
CA GLY A 121 -22.09 3.56 1.39
C GLY A 121 -20.60 3.83 1.44
N VAL A 122 -20.05 4.33 0.34
CA VAL A 122 -18.64 4.73 0.23
C VAL A 122 -18.56 6.24 0.09
N MET A 123 -17.61 6.88 0.78
CA MET A 123 -17.30 8.28 0.49
C MET A 123 -16.71 8.39 -0.93
N GLU A 124 -17.43 9.05 -1.84
CA GLU A 124 -17.08 9.16 -3.26
C GLU A 124 -15.98 10.19 -3.57
N ALA A 125 -14.97 10.28 -2.70
CA ALA A 125 -13.81 11.14 -2.88
C ALA A 125 -12.55 10.47 -2.31
N GLY A 126 -11.43 10.59 -3.02
CA GLY A 126 -10.12 10.29 -2.46
C GLY A 126 -9.80 11.26 -1.33
N TYR A 127 -9.26 10.76 -0.23
CA TYR A 127 -8.86 11.56 0.92
C TYR A 127 -7.43 11.24 1.32
N LEU A 128 -6.56 12.26 1.25
CA LEU A 128 -5.11 12.12 1.37
C LEU A 128 -4.59 13.25 2.28
N PRO A 129 -4.94 13.20 3.57
CA PRO A 129 -4.65 14.26 4.52
C PRO A 129 -3.15 14.39 4.75
N ASP A 130 -2.49 13.28 5.03
CA ASP A 130 -1.09 13.26 5.44
C ASP A 130 -0.09 12.35 4.70
N PRO A 131 -0.38 11.71 3.55
CA PRO A 131 0.68 11.06 2.77
C PRO A 131 1.81 12.03 2.38
N PHE A 132 3.06 11.57 2.45
CA PHE A 132 4.27 12.40 2.35
C PHE A 132 4.68 12.72 0.89
N GLY A 133 3.75 13.37 0.21
CA GLY A 133 3.74 13.59 -1.24
C GLY A 133 2.74 12.66 -1.92
N GLN A 134 2.52 12.87 -3.23
CA GLN A 134 1.48 12.17 -3.97
C GLN A 134 2.00 11.60 -5.30
N ILE A 135 1.68 10.35 -5.62
CA ILE A 135 2.17 9.65 -6.82
C ILE A 135 1.42 10.10 -8.09
N ALA A 136 2.12 10.10 -9.23
CA ALA A 136 1.55 10.52 -10.51
C ALA A 136 0.37 9.65 -10.99
N HIS A 137 0.30 8.40 -10.55
CA HIS A 137 -0.74 7.46 -10.97
C HIS A 137 -1.97 7.42 -10.06
N LEU A 138 -2.03 8.25 -9.02
CA LEU A 138 -3.17 8.25 -8.12
C LEU A 138 -4.51 8.60 -8.78
N PRO A 139 -4.60 9.58 -9.72
CA PRO A 139 -5.84 9.81 -10.45
C PRO A 139 -6.31 8.57 -11.21
N ALA A 140 -5.41 7.81 -11.82
CA ALA A 140 -5.75 6.56 -12.51
C ALA A 140 -6.28 5.49 -11.55
N ILE A 141 -5.64 5.34 -10.37
CA ILE A 141 -6.12 4.42 -9.32
C ILE A 141 -7.53 4.81 -8.88
N LEU A 142 -7.76 6.06 -8.50
CA LEU A 142 -9.09 6.55 -8.08
C LEU A 142 -10.15 6.33 -9.16
N ARG A 143 -9.82 6.64 -10.42
CA ARG A 143 -10.71 6.44 -11.57
C ARG A 143 -11.04 4.97 -11.80
N GLY A 144 -10.11 4.05 -11.53
CA GLY A 144 -10.34 2.60 -11.56
C GLY A 144 -11.44 2.14 -10.59
N PHE A 145 -11.65 2.88 -9.50
CA PHE A 145 -12.74 2.65 -8.54
C PHE A 145 -13.96 3.57 -8.77
N GLY A 146 -14.01 4.26 -9.90
CA GLY A 146 -15.10 5.18 -10.25
C GLY A 146 -15.06 6.52 -9.52
N ILE A 147 -14.01 6.79 -8.73
CA ILE A 147 -13.87 8.03 -7.95
C ILE A 147 -13.22 9.10 -8.83
N ARG A 148 -13.86 10.27 -8.93
CA ARG A 148 -13.45 11.37 -9.81
C ARG A 148 -12.98 12.61 -9.07
N ARG A 149 -13.02 12.56 -7.74
CA ARG A 149 -12.85 13.68 -6.82
C ARG A 149 -11.78 13.33 -5.79
N CYS A 150 -10.96 14.28 -5.38
CA CYS A 150 -9.89 14.03 -4.42
C CYS A 150 -9.56 15.25 -3.57
N VAL A 151 -9.29 15.06 -2.28
CA VAL A 151 -8.76 16.09 -1.39
C VAL A 151 -7.39 15.66 -0.90
N PHE A 152 -6.39 16.54 -0.99
CA PHE A 152 -5.01 16.24 -0.60
C PHE A 152 -4.32 17.46 0.02
N TRP A 153 -3.25 17.25 0.79
CA TRP A 153 -2.48 18.34 1.40
C TRP A 153 -1.06 18.49 0.86
N ARG A 154 -0.21 17.45 0.99
CA ARG A 154 1.24 17.62 0.85
C ARG A 154 1.73 17.58 -0.59
N GLY A 155 2.88 18.22 -0.84
CA GLY A 155 3.63 18.07 -2.08
C GLY A 155 3.49 19.21 -3.10
N THR A 156 2.92 20.35 -2.71
CA THR A 156 2.68 21.51 -3.58
C THR A 156 3.66 22.66 -3.30
N ASP A 157 3.82 23.54 -4.29
CA ASP A 157 4.64 24.74 -4.20
C ASP A 157 3.81 26.02 -4.37
N ALA A 158 4.45 27.17 -4.23
CA ALA A 158 3.78 28.46 -4.33
C ALA A 158 3.19 28.77 -5.73
N SER A 159 3.51 27.97 -6.76
CA SER A 159 2.90 28.12 -8.09
C SER A 159 1.44 27.64 -8.13
N LEU A 160 1.02 26.80 -7.17
CA LEU A 160 -0.39 26.48 -6.99
C LEU A 160 -1.11 27.64 -6.30
N ASP A 161 -1.66 28.54 -7.12
CA ASP A 161 -2.37 29.75 -6.71
C ASP A 161 -3.87 29.51 -6.46
N SER A 162 -4.30 28.25 -6.36
CA SER A 162 -5.69 27.87 -6.22
C SER A 162 -5.93 26.69 -5.28
N THR A 163 -7.10 26.63 -4.67
CA THR A 163 -7.52 25.42 -3.94
C THR A 163 -8.11 24.36 -4.85
N GLU A 164 -8.61 24.69 -6.04
CA GLU A 164 -9.20 23.74 -6.99
C GLU A 164 -8.28 23.55 -8.20
N LEU A 165 -8.13 22.31 -8.65
CA LEU A 165 -7.33 21.98 -9.83
C LEU A 165 -7.80 20.67 -10.46
N TYR A 166 -7.49 20.48 -11.74
CA TYR A 166 -7.51 19.17 -12.37
C TYR A 166 -6.16 18.49 -12.19
N TRP A 167 -6.15 17.28 -11.64
CA TRP A 167 -4.96 16.47 -11.51
C TRP A 167 -4.99 15.29 -12.48
N GLU A 168 -4.05 15.30 -13.40
CA GLU A 168 -3.94 14.36 -14.51
C GLU A 168 -2.79 13.37 -14.27
N SER A 169 -3.09 12.10 -14.52
CA SER A 169 -2.14 10.99 -14.49
C SER A 169 -1.40 10.84 -15.83
N PRO A 170 -0.21 10.19 -15.88
CA PRO A 170 0.50 9.98 -17.15
C PRO A 170 -0.32 9.27 -18.24
N ASP A 171 -1.31 8.45 -17.88
CA ASP A 171 -2.21 7.74 -18.81
C ASP A 171 -3.38 8.61 -19.33
N GLY A 172 -3.51 9.86 -18.85
CA GLY A 172 -4.60 10.78 -19.19
C GLY A 172 -5.84 10.67 -18.29
N SER A 173 -5.85 9.75 -17.32
CA SER A 173 -6.88 9.72 -16.28
C SER A 173 -6.82 11.00 -15.44
N GLU A 174 -7.98 11.56 -15.10
CA GLU A 174 -8.06 12.84 -14.39
C GLU A 174 -9.07 12.80 -13.24
N VAL A 175 -8.72 13.49 -12.16
CA VAL A 175 -9.63 13.81 -11.05
C VAL A 175 -9.71 15.32 -10.83
N LEU A 176 -10.87 15.78 -10.40
CA LEU A 176 -11.05 17.11 -9.83
C LEU A 176 -10.53 17.08 -8.40
N ALA A 177 -9.49 17.86 -8.11
CA ALA A 177 -8.85 17.87 -6.82
C ALA A 177 -9.11 19.18 -6.07
N LYS A 178 -9.16 19.10 -4.75
CA LYS A 178 -9.11 20.25 -3.85
C LYS A 178 -7.90 20.14 -2.93
N HIS A 179 -7.00 21.11 -2.99
CA HIS A 179 -5.83 21.18 -2.13
C HIS A 179 -6.19 21.80 -0.77
N MET A 180 -5.85 21.12 0.32
CA MET A 180 -6.04 21.57 1.70
C MET A 180 -4.99 22.63 2.05
N ARG A 181 -5.27 23.90 1.70
CA ARG A 181 -4.37 25.00 2.05
C ARG A 181 -4.26 25.10 3.58
N GLY A 182 -3.05 24.88 4.08
CA GLY A 182 -2.76 24.89 5.53
C GLY A 182 -2.89 23.53 6.22
N GLY A 183 -3.39 22.49 5.54
CA GLY A 183 -3.57 21.14 6.07
C GLY A 183 -4.97 20.86 6.62
N TYR A 184 -5.21 19.60 6.98
CA TYR A 184 -6.51 19.14 7.51
C TYR A 184 -6.75 19.65 8.95
N GLY A 185 -5.69 19.88 9.73
CA GLY A 185 -5.69 20.46 11.07
C GLY A 185 -5.71 21.99 11.13
N PHE A 186 -5.72 22.67 9.98
CA PHE A 186 -5.52 24.12 9.90
C PHE A 186 -6.58 24.96 10.63
N ALA A 187 -7.77 24.39 10.83
CA ALA A 187 -8.83 25.03 11.57
C ALA A 187 -8.58 25.09 13.08
N ALA A 188 -7.50 24.49 13.62
CA ALA A 188 -7.15 24.62 15.02
C ALA A 188 -6.82 26.09 15.42
N PRO A 189 -7.11 26.51 16.67
CA PRO A 189 -7.92 25.80 17.67
C PRO A 189 -9.39 25.70 17.25
N PHE A 190 -10.15 24.78 17.84
CA PHE A 190 -11.58 24.53 17.53
C PHE A 190 -12.50 25.15 18.60
N PRO A 191 -12.65 26.48 18.67
CA PRO A 191 -13.50 27.12 19.68
C PRO A 191 -14.96 26.70 19.49
N MET A 192 -15.71 26.53 20.57
CA MET A 192 -17.17 26.29 20.55
C MET A 192 -17.96 27.46 21.19
N GLU A 193 -17.25 28.44 21.74
CA GLU A 193 -17.83 29.72 22.14
C GLU A 193 -18.24 30.49 20.88
N GLU A 194 -19.39 31.15 20.91
CA GLU A 194 -20.07 31.68 19.73
C GLU A 194 -19.27 32.79 19.03
N GLU A 195 -18.77 33.77 19.78
CA GLU A 195 -17.94 34.84 19.20
C GLU A 195 -16.65 34.27 18.61
N ALA A 196 -15.94 33.44 19.37
CA ALA A 196 -14.68 32.84 18.92
C ALA A 196 -14.86 31.89 17.72
N PHE A 197 -16.00 31.18 17.64
CA PHE A 197 -16.33 30.33 16.49
C PHE A 197 -16.56 31.16 15.23
N VAL A 198 -17.33 32.25 15.33
CA VAL A 198 -17.56 33.17 14.20
C VAL A 198 -16.23 33.78 13.72
N ASP A 199 -15.41 34.29 14.65
CA ASP A 199 -14.10 34.86 14.33
C ASP A 199 -13.20 33.85 13.61
N LYS A 200 -13.19 32.58 14.07
CA LYS A 200 -12.40 31.53 13.42
C LYS A 200 -12.90 31.21 12.01
N ILE A 201 -14.21 31.22 11.79
CA ILE A 201 -14.79 30.98 10.47
C ILE A 201 -14.46 32.12 9.51
N ASP A 202 -14.52 33.38 9.95
CA ASP A 202 -14.14 34.53 9.14
C ASP A 202 -12.63 34.54 8.84
N GLU A 203 -11.77 34.13 9.78
CA GLU A 203 -10.33 33.91 9.57
C GLU A 203 -10.09 32.88 8.44
N LEU A 204 -10.71 31.71 8.54
CA LEU A 204 -10.58 30.63 7.55
C LEU A 204 -11.12 31.06 6.17
N ARG A 205 -12.25 31.78 6.15
CA ARG A 205 -12.80 32.36 4.93
C ARG A 205 -11.81 33.33 4.29
N ALA A 206 -11.25 34.26 5.05
CA ALA A 206 -10.31 35.26 4.53
C ALA A 206 -9.04 34.62 3.93
N LEU A 207 -8.62 33.48 4.46
CA LEU A 207 -7.46 32.72 3.98
C LEU A 207 -7.75 31.92 2.70
N LEU A 208 -8.94 31.31 2.60
CA LEU A 208 -9.29 30.43 1.49
C LEU A 208 -9.91 31.18 0.29
N GLN A 209 -10.69 32.23 0.56
CA GLN A 209 -11.41 33.01 -0.46
C GLN A 209 -10.49 33.53 -1.59
N PRO A 210 -9.27 34.03 -1.35
CA PRO A 210 -8.37 34.50 -2.41
C PRO A 210 -7.88 33.39 -3.36
N LEU A 211 -7.93 32.12 -2.93
CA LEU A 211 -7.45 30.96 -3.67
C LEU A 211 -8.58 30.15 -4.33
N ALA A 212 -9.82 30.40 -3.95
CA ALA A 212 -10.98 29.68 -4.45
C ALA A 212 -11.41 30.19 -5.84
N ARG A 213 -11.70 29.27 -6.76
CA ARG A 213 -12.27 29.59 -8.08
C ARG A 213 -13.79 29.56 -8.11
N THR A 214 -14.39 29.02 -7.05
CA THR A 214 -15.84 28.95 -6.84
C THR A 214 -16.20 29.63 -5.52
N ARG A 215 -17.48 29.85 -5.23
CA ARG A 215 -17.95 30.38 -3.94
C ARG A 215 -18.07 29.31 -2.85
N THR A 216 -17.53 28.12 -3.09
CA THR A 216 -17.56 26.98 -2.17
C THR A 216 -16.18 26.75 -1.55
N LEU A 217 -16.09 26.94 -0.24
CA LEU A 217 -14.89 26.70 0.56
C LEU A 217 -15.03 25.38 1.30
N LEU A 218 -13.96 24.58 1.33
CA LEU A 218 -13.87 23.38 2.16
C LEU A 218 -13.21 23.75 3.48
N VAL A 219 -13.87 23.44 4.60
CA VAL A 219 -13.34 23.67 5.95
C VAL A 219 -13.28 22.32 6.66
N MET A 220 -12.06 21.79 6.79
CA MET A 220 -11.81 20.57 7.57
C MET A 220 -11.79 20.93 9.06
N TRP A 221 -12.75 20.42 9.83
CA TRP A 221 -12.92 20.76 11.25
C TRP A 221 -12.52 19.60 12.16
N GLY A 222 -11.21 19.43 12.34
CA GLY A 222 -10.61 18.32 13.07
C GLY A 222 -9.09 18.35 12.91
N SER A 223 -8.40 17.47 13.62
CA SER A 223 -6.94 17.25 13.54
C SER A 223 -6.63 15.87 14.12
N ASP A 224 -5.36 15.53 14.25
CA ASP A 224 -4.84 14.31 14.88
C ASP A 224 -5.54 14.01 16.21
N HIS A 225 -6.24 12.87 16.25
CA HIS A 225 -6.92 12.29 17.41
C HIS A 225 -7.86 13.25 18.17
N VAL A 226 -8.38 14.28 17.48
CA VAL A 226 -9.35 15.22 18.06
C VAL A 226 -10.71 14.55 18.20
N PRO A 227 -11.36 14.59 19.37
CA PRO A 227 -12.70 14.01 19.57
C PRO A 227 -13.79 14.84 18.84
N PRO A 228 -14.93 14.22 18.52
CA PRO A 228 -16.07 14.96 17.97
C PRO A 228 -16.57 15.98 19.01
N GLN A 229 -16.95 17.19 18.56
CA GLN A 229 -17.45 18.24 19.45
C GLN A 229 -18.98 18.22 19.51
N PRO A 230 -19.61 17.90 20.66
CA PRO A 230 -21.07 17.85 20.80
C PRO A 230 -21.79 19.16 20.45
N GLU A 231 -21.14 20.31 20.69
CA GLU A 231 -21.72 21.64 20.53
C GLU A 231 -21.73 22.14 19.08
N LEU A 232 -21.11 21.41 18.15
CA LEU A 232 -20.83 21.90 16.80
C LEU A 232 -22.09 22.35 16.04
N SER A 233 -23.18 21.57 16.06
CA SER A 233 -24.41 21.95 15.35
C SER A 233 -24.99 23.26 15.88
N ARG A 234 -24.92 23.48 17.19
CA ARG A 234 -25.37 24.71 17.86
C ARG A 234 -24.47 25.89 17.48
N ALA A 235 -23.16 25.69 17.50
CA ALA A 235 -22.20 26.72 17.09
C ALA A 235 -22.42 27.15 15.63
N ILE A 236 -22.63 26.19 14.72
CA ILE A 236 -22.94 26.46 13.31
C ILE A 236 -24.25 27.25 13.17
N ARG A 237 -25.33 26.84 13.85
CA ARG A 237 -26.62 27.56 13.81
C ARG A 237 -26.49 28.99 14.31
N ALA A 238 -25.78 29.19 15.43
CA ALA A 238 -25.57 30.50 16.04
C ALA A 238 -24.71 31.40 15.13
N ALA A 239 -23.63 30.86 14.57
CA ALA A 239 -22.76 31.57 13.64
C ALA A 239 -23.52 32.00 12.37
N ASN A 240 -24.33 31.13 11.78
CA ASN A 240 -25.14 31.45 10.60
C ASN A 240 -26.17 32.56 10.84
N ALA A 241 -26.58 32.80 12.09
CA ALA A 241 -27.45 33.93 12.42
C ALA A 241 -26.71 35.29 12.43
N ARG A 242 -25.37 35.28 12.51
CA ARG A 242 -24.52 36.47 12.66
C ARG A 242 -23.63 36.74 11.44
N LEU A 243 -23.26 35.70 10.69
CA LEU A 243 -22.36 35.79 9.54
C LEU A 243 -22.96 36.60 8.40
N ALA A 244 -22.19 37.58 7.92
CA ALA A 244 -22.56 38.41 6.78
C ALA A 244 -21.89 37.91 5.49
N GLY A 245 -22.72 37.61 4.48
CA GLY A 245 -22.25 37.22 3.15
C GLY A 245 -21.56 35.86 3.08
N ALA A 246 -21.76 35.02 4.10
CA ALA A 246 -21.34 33.62 4.15
C ALA A 246 -22.40 32.76 4.86
N GLU A 247 -22.43 31.49 4.52
CA GLU A 247 -23.23 30.44 5.16
C GLU A 247 -22.32 29.24 5.44
N ILE A 248 -22.32 28.77 6.67
CA ILE A 248 -21.68 27.51 7.07
C ILE A 248 -22.67 26.38 6.85
N VAL A 249 -22.22 25.35 6.15
CA VAL A 249 -22.96 24.12 5.95
C VAL A 249 -22.25 23.02 6.73
N HIS A 250 -22.93 22.41 7.70
CA HIS A 250 -22.46 21.15 8.29
C HIS A 250 -22.61 20.06 7.22
N GLY A 251 -21.51 19.73 6.55
CA GLY A 251 -21.55 18.99 5.30
C GLY A 251 -20.48 17.91 5.19
N SER A 252 -20.25 17.47 3.96
CA SER A 252 -19.32 16.41 3.61
C SER A 252 -18.42 16.80 2.45
N ILE A 253 -17.32 16.07 2.26
CA ILE A 253 -16.43 16.27 1.10
C ILE A 253 -17.17 16.07 -0.23
N PRO A 254 -17.96 15.00 -0.45
CA PRO A 254 -18.75 14.85 -1.67
C PRO A 254 -19.68 16.04 -1.95
N GLN A 255 -20.37 16.53 -0.91
CA GLN A 255 -21.22 17.72 -1.05
C GLN A 255 -20.43 18.97 -1.46
N CYS A 256 -19.22 19.17 -0.93
CA CYS A 256 -18.36 20.25 -1.37
C CYS A 256 -18.06 20.16 -2.87
N PHE A 257 -17.77 18.97 -3.38
CA PHE A 257 -17.56 18.76 -4.81
C PHE A 257 -18.83 18.97 -5.64
N ASP A 258 -19.99 18.48 -5.19
CA ASP A 258 -21.26 18.69 -5.90
C ASP A 258 -21.56 20.19 -6.07
N GLU A 259 -21.38 20.97 -5.00
CA GLU A 259 -21.64 22.41 -5.01
C GLU A 259 -20.62 23.20 -5.82
N LEU A 260 -19.34 22.81 -5.78
CA LEU A 260 -18.30 23.50 -6.56
C LEU A 260 -18.43 23.16 -8.05
N GLU A 261 -18.73 21.91 -8.41
CA GLU A 261 -18.91 21.48 -9.81
C GLU A 261 -20.07 22.21 -10.48
N ALA A 262 -21.16 22.48 -9.74
CA ALA A 262 -22.29 23.28 -10.23
C ALA A 262 -21.89 24.73 -10.59
N GLN A 263 -20.75 25.23 -10.09
CA GLN A 263 -20.25 26.58 -10.32
C GLN A 263 -19.12 26.65 -11.34
N LEU A 264 -18.63 25.51 -11.87
CA LEU A 264 -17.46 25.49 -12.76
C LEU A 264 -17.75 25.98 -14.19
N GLY A 265 -19.01 26.23 -14.56
CA GLY A 265 -19.38 26.70 -15.89
C GLY A 265 -18.65 27.99 -16.29
N GLY A 266 -17.66 27.87 -17.20
CA GLY A 266 -16.84 29.00 -17.65
C GLY A 266 -15.67 29.37 -16.72
N VAL A 267 -15.44 28.61 -15.64
CA VAL A 267 -14.32 28.79 -14.72
C VAL A 267 -13.13 27.95 -15.19
N SER A 268 -11.97 28.60 -15.35
CA SER A 268 -10.72 27.91 -15.66
C SER A 268 -10.03 27.45 -14.36
N LEU A 269 -9.69 26.16 -14.28
CA LEU A 269 -8.89 25.61 -13.19
C LEU A 269 -7.46 25.32 -13.65
N PRO A 270 -6.45 25.48 -12.76
CA PRO A 270 -5.12 24.94 -13.00
C PRO A 270 -5.15 23.45 -13.32
N ARG A 271 -4.20 23.00 -14.13
CA ARG A 271 -4.00 21.59 -14.44
C ARG A 271 -2.60 21.18 -13.98
N HIS A 272 -2.51 20.09 -13.22
CA HIS A 272 -1.24 19.49 -12.82
C HIS A 272 -1.12 18.09 -13.39
N ARG A 273 0.02 17.75 -14.00
CA ARG A 273 0.31 16.40 -14.48
C ARG A 273 1.56 15.86 -13.79
N GLY A 274 1.44 14.71 -13.14
CA GLY A 274 2.55 14.06 -12.45
C GLY A 274 2.43 14.08 -10.93
N GLU A 275 3.58 13.95 -10.26
CA GLU A 275 3.67 13.82 -8.80
C GLU A 275 3.55 15.16 -8.07
N PHE A 276 3.18 15.11 -6.79
CA PHE A 276 3.31 16.21 -5.85
C PHE A 276 4.43 15.90 -4.85
N ARG A 277 5.60 16.52 -5.03
CA ARG A 277 6.81 16.25 -4.23
C ARG A 277 7.46 17.51 -3.65
N SER A 278 6.84 18.69 -3.82
CA SER A 278 7.43 19.92 -3.29
C SER A 278 7.21 20.04 -1.79
N GLY A 279 8.30 20.31 -1.07
CA GLY A 279 8.28 20.63 0.35
C GLY A 279 8.00 22.11 0.68
N GLN A 280 7.71 22.95 -0.32
CA GLN A 280 7.69 24.41 -0.13
C GLN A 280 6.50 24.89 0.71
N LEU A 281 5.29 24.37 0.47
CA LEU A 281 4.10 24.77 1.23
C LEU A 281 3.84 23.88 2.45
N SER A 282 4.28 22.63 2.40
CA SER A 282 4.24 21.67 3.50
C SER A 282 5.35 20.65 3.32
N ASN A 283 5.97 20.21 4.43
CA ASN A 283 7.07 19.27 4.37
C ASN A 283 6.59 17.91 3.78
N VAL A 284 7.41 17.27 2.96
CA VAL A 284 7.16 15.93 2.38
C VAL A 284 8.05 14.85 2.99
N LEU A 285 8.76 15.19 4.08
CA LEU A 285 9.40 14.27 5.02
C LEU A 285 10.23 13.14 4.35
N PRO A 286 11.16 13.46 3.43
CA PRO A 286 11.80 12.45 2.57
C PRO A 286 12.72 11.47 3.31
N GLY A 287 13.13 11.75 4.57
CA GLY A 287 13.96 10.85 5.37
C GLY A 287 13.30 9.52 5.71
N VAL A 288 11.96 9.48 5.70
CA VAL A 288 11.17 8.26 5.91
C VAL A 288 11.46 7.16 4.89
N LEU A 289 12.03 7.50 3.72
CA LEU A 289 12.40 6.53 2.69
C LEU A 289 13.54 5.60 3.14
N SER A 290 14.42 6.07 4.03
CA SER A 290 15.54 5.29 4.58
C SER A 290 15.35 4.88 6.04
N ALA A 291 14.43 5.53 6.77
CA ALA A 291 14.12 5.19 8.15
C ALA A 291 13.70 3.72 8.29
N ARG A 292 14.37 3.01 9.21
CA ARG A 292 14.11 1.60 9.56
C ARG A 292 14.01 0.71 8.30
N GLY A 293 15.02 0.75 7.43
CA GLY A 293 15.01 0.08 6.12
C GLY A 293 14.57 -1.40 6.08
N TRP A 294 14.67 -2.13 7.20
CA TRP A 294 14.12 -3.49 7.33
C TRP A 294 12.59 -3.54 7.10
N ILE A 295 11.83 -2.49 7.45
CA ILE A 295 10.39 -2.40 7.19
C ILE A 295 10.12 -2.43 5.69
N LYS A 296 10.85 -1.61 4.92
CA LYS A 296 10.74 -1.53 3.47
C LYS A 296 11.12 -2.86 2.80
N GLN A 297 12.17 -3.51 3.31
CA GLN A 297 12.58 -4.84 2.85
C GLN A 297 11.50 -5.90 3.12
N ARG A 298 10.88 -5.90 4.31
CA ARG A 298 9.79 -6.83 4.66
C ARG A 298 8.52 -6.56 3.86
N THR A 299 8.15 -5.29 3.64
CA THR A 299 7.05 -4.92 2.74
C THR A 299 7.28 -5.45 1.34
N PHE A 300 8.44 -5.15 0.73
CA PHE A 300 8.77 -5.64 -0.61
C PHE A 300 8.73 -7.18 -0.68
N ALA A 301 9.28 -7.88 0.32
CA ALA A 301 9.27 -9.34 0.34
C ALA A 301 7.85 -9.91 0.39
N CYS A 302 6.98 -9.38 1.26
CA CYS A 302 5.59 -9.82 1.37
C CYS A 302 4.77 -9.50 0.11
N GLU A 303 4.93 -8.31 -0.45
CA GLU A 303 4.25 -7.93 -1.70
C GLU A 303 4.66 -8.85 -2.85
N GLN A 304 5.96 -9.15 -2.97
CA GLN A 304 6.46 -10.07 -3.99
C GLN A 304 5.97 -11.50 -3.75
N LEU A 305 5.93 -11.98 -2.51
CA LEU A 305 5.37 -13.28 -2.17
C LEU A 305 3.91 -13.38 -2.60
N LEU A 306 3.08 -12.42 -2.24
CA LEU A 306 1.64 -12.46 -2.57
C LEU A 306 1.39 -12.29 -4.06
N THR A 307 1.98 -11.27 -4.70
CA THR A 307 1.66 -10.89 -6.08
C THR A 307 2.38 -11.72 -7.14
N ARG A 308 3.53 -12.32 -6.81
CA ARG A 308 4.34 -13.09 -7.77
C ARG A 308 4.22 -14.60 -7.54
N TRP A 309 3.94 -15.04 -6.32
CA TRP A 309 3.92 -16.46 -5.99
C TRP A 309 2.55 -16.95 -5.54
N ALA A 310 2.07 -16.51 -4.37
CA ALA A 310 0.90 -17.10 -3.74
C ALA A 310 -0.35 -16.98 -4.61
N GLU A 311 -0.75 -15.78 -5.02
CA GLU A 311 -1.98 -15.60 -5.79
C GLU A 311 -1.93 -16.23 -7.19
N PRO A 312 -0.88 -16.00 -8.01
CA PRO A 312 -0.85 -16.59 -9.34
C PRO A 312 -0.84 -18.12 -9.30
N LEU A 313 -0.14 -18.73 -8.33
CA LEU A 313 -0.05 -20.18 -8.23
C LEU A 313 -1.31 -20.82 -7.66
N VAL A 314 -1.96 -20.20 -6.66
CA VAL A 314 -3.28 -20.66 -6.18
C VAL A 314 -4.28 -20.64 -7.33
N LEU A 315 -4.38 -19.52 -8.06
CA LEU A 315 -5.28 -19.41 -9.21
C LEU A 315 -4.94 -20.44 -10.30
N TRP A 316 -3.66 -20.63 -10.61
CA TRP A 316 -3.25 -21.62 -11.61
C TRP A 316 -3.62 -23.04 -11.17
N SER A 317 -3.34 -23.41 -9.93
CA SER A 317 -3.70 -24.70 -9.36
C SER A 317 -5.21 -24.96 -9.48
N GLU A 318 -6.05 -23.98 -9.12
CA GLU A 318 -7.51 -24.06 -9.25
C GLU A 318 -7.96 -24.25 -10.71
N GLN A 319 -7.42 -23.43 -11.62
CA GLN A 319 -7.74 -23.51 -13.05
C GLN A 319 -7.30 -24.84 -13.67
N LEU A 320 -6.13 -25.34 -13.27
CA LEU A 320 -5.62 -26.62 -13.75
C LEU A 320 -6.50 -27.78 -13.26
N ARG A 321 -6.91 -27.76 -11.99
CA ARG A 321 -7.85 -28.74 -11.44
C ARG A 321 -9.19 -28.74 -12.17
N ALA A 322 -9.77 -27.56 -12.39
CA ALA A 322 -11.03 -27.43 -13.12
C ALA A 322 -10.92 -27.98 -14.56
N ARG A 323 -9.76 -27.83 -15.22
CA ARG A 323 -9.52 -28.35 -16.57
C ARG A 323 -9.29 -29.85 -16.62
N LEU A 324 -8.56 -30.42 -15.65
CA LEU A 324 -8.22 -31.84 -15.64
C LEU A 324 -9.39 -32.70 -15.14
N GLY A 325 -10.25 -32.18 -14.27
CA GLY A 325 -11.42 -32.91 -13.77
C GLY A 325 -11.04 -34.28 -13.19
N GLU A 326 -11.58 -35.35 -13.74
CA GLU A 326 -11.34 -36.73 -13.28
C GLU A 326 -9.88 -37.20 -13.49
N THR A 327 -9.10 -36.55 -14.37
CA THR A 327 -7.69 -36.89 -14.58
C THR A 327 -6.75 -36.12 -13.66
N TRP A 328 -7.28 -35.37 -12.70
CA TRP A 328 -6.48 -34.68 -11.68
C TRP A 328 -5.75 -35.69 -10.79
N ALA A 329 -4.42 -35.59 -10.73
CA ALA A 329 -3.62 -36.40 -9.84
C ALA A 329 -3.51 -35.72 -8.47
N GLU A 330 -3.99 -36.38 -7.42
CA GLU A 330 -3.78 -35.88 -6.06
C GLU A 330 -2.28 -35.89 -5.69
N PRO A 331 -1.75 -34.81 -5.11
CA PRO A 331 -0.34 -34.77 -4.73
C PRO A 331 -0.02 -35.87 -3.69
N PRO A 332 1.17 -36.48 -3.77
CA PRO A 332 1.56 -37.54 -2.86
C PRO A 332 1.57 -37.07 -1.41
N THR A 333 1.08 -37.92 -0.51
CA THR A 333 1.05 -37.63 0.92
C THR A 333 2.47 -37.68 1.49
N PRO A 334 2.88 -36.72 2.35
CA PRO A 334 4.11 -36.87 3.12
C PRO A 334 4.08 -38.17 3.92
N ALA A 335 5.24 -38.82 4.10
CA ALA A 335 5.33 -40.03 4.91
C ALA A 335 4.85 -39.73 6.35
N GLY A 336 3.78 -40.40 6.80
CA GLY A 336 3.18 -40.18 8.11
C GLY A 336 1.84 -40.90 8.28
N PRO A 337 1.28 -40.94 9.49
CA PRO A 337 -0.04 -41.51 9.73
C PRO A 337 -1.11 -40.72 8.93
N PRO A 338 -2.16 -41.39 8.43
CA PRO A 338 -3.23 -40.71 7.69
C PRO A 338 -3.84 -39.60 8.55
N SER A 339 -3.80 -38.36 8.04
CA SER A 339 -4.41 -37.21 8.70
C SER A 339 -5.91 -37.17 8.40
N PRO A 340 -6.77 -36.96 9.41
CA PRO A 340 -8.21 -36.74 9.21
C PRO A 340 -8.53 -35.33 8.67
N MET A 341 -7.54 -34.43 8.58
CA MET A 341 -7.74 -33.10 8.03
C MET A 341 -8.06 -33.16 6.53
N PRO A 342 -9.01 -32.33 6.05
CA PRO A 342 -9.23 -32.15 4.62
C PRO A 342 -7.91 -31.82 3.92
N ARG A 343 -7.64 -32.50 2.80
CA ARG A 343 -6.40 -32.33 2.02
C ARG A 343 -6.34 -30.99 1.29
N GLU A 344 -7.48 -30.33 1.18
CA GLU A 344 -7.64 -29.03 0.55
C GLU A 344 -8.18 -28.04 1.57
N VAL A 345 -7.51 -26.89 1.65
CA VAL A 345 -8.06 -25.73 2.33
C VAL A 345 -9.19 -25.22 1.44
N LEU A 346 -10.45 -25.41 1.83
CA LEU A 346 -11.61 -24.89 1.09
C LEU A 346 -11.66 -23.34 1.06
N SER A 347 -10.74 -22.68 1.75
CA SER A 347 -10.71 -21.23 1.97
C SER A 347 -9.36 -20.58 1.62
N GLU A 348 -8.65 -21.03 0.58
CA GLU A 348 -7.37 -20.42 0.14
C GLU A 348 -7.52 -18.92 -0.16
N HIS A 349 -8.62 -18.53 -0.81
CA HIS A 349 -8.96 -17.11 -1.03
C HIS A 349 -9.13 -16.34 0.28
N GLY A 350 -9.69 -16.98 1.32
CA GLY A 350 -9.82 -16.37 2.65
C GLY A 350 -8.48 -16.21 3.37
N LEU A 351 -7.55 -17.15 3.16
CA LEU A 351 -6.18 -17.04 3.65
C LEU A 351 -5.40 -15.95 2.91
N LEU A 352 -5.57 -15.83 1.58
CA LEU A 352 -4.99 -14.72 0.81
C LEU A 352 -5.53 -13.36 1.27
N ASP A 353 -6.84 -13.24 1.50
CA ASP A 353 -7.43 -12.02 2.07
C ASP A 353 -6.84 -11.69 3.44
N ARG A 354 -6.65 -12.71 4.29
CA ARG A 354 -5.99 -12.54 5.59
C ARG A 354 -4.54 -12.06 5.46
N ALA A 355 -3.76 -12.64 4.54
CA ALA A 355 -2.37 -12.25 4.33
C ALA A 355 -2.27 -10.79 3.82
N TRP A 356 -3.12 -10.42 2.86
CA TRP A 356 -3.22 -9.02 2.41
C TRP A 356 -3.65 -8.08 3.53
N ARG A 357 -4.65 -8.45 4.31
CA ARG A 357 -5.08 -7.66 5.46
C ARG A 357 -3.93 -7.39 6.42
N LEU A 358 -3.18 -8.44 6.81
CA LEU A 358 -2.02 -8.32 7.69
C LEU A 358 -0.94 -7.41 7.12
N LEU A 359 -0.69 -7.50 5.81
CA LEU A 359 0.26 -6.60 5.13
C LEU A 359 -0.24 -5.16 5.13
N LEU A 360 -1.50 -4.92 4.77
CA LEU A 360 -2.11 -3.59 4.75
C LEU A 360 -2.16 -2.94 6.14
N GLU A 361 -2.31 -3.72 7.20
CA GLU A 361 -2.23 -3.25 8.60
C GLU A 361 -0.85 -2.67 8.97
N ASN A 362 0.21 -2.98 8.20
CA ASN A 362 1.55 -2.39 8.32
C ASN A 362 1.79 -1.23 7.35
N GLN A 363 0.81 -0.86 6.54
CA GLN A 363 0.90 0.20 5.52
C GLN A 363 0.25 1.55 5.87
N PRO A 364 -0.36 1.81 7.06
CA PRO A 364 -0.56 3.20 7.47
C PRO A 364 0.75 3.99 7.33
N HIS A 365 0.66 5.25 6.90
CA HIS A 365 1.84 6.07 6.60
C HIS A 365 2.85 6.06 7.77
N ASP A 366 2.42 6.31 9.01
CA ASP A 366 3.31 6.29 10.19
C ASP A 366 3.94 4.92 10.52
N SER A 367 3.30 3.82 10.09
CA SER A 367 3.84 2.47 10.24
C SER A 367 4.93 2.21 9.19
N ILE A 368 4.59 2.28 7.89
CA ILE A 368 5.52 1.92 6.81
C ILE A 368 6.67 2.92 6.66
N CYS A 369 6.42 4.21 6.93
CA CYS A 369 7.45 5.25 6.95
C CYS A 369 8.50 5.00 8.04
N GLY A 370 8.20 4.20 9.06
CA GLY A 370 9.15 3.87 10.10
C GLY A 370 9.36 5.02 11.09
N CYS A 371 8.39 5.91 11.21
CA CYS A 371 8.44 7.17 11.96
C CYS A 371 7.54 7.13 13.20
N SER A 372 7.67 6.05 13.97
CA SER A 372 6.85 5.72 15.13
C SER A 372 7.74 5.13 16.21
N ILE A 373 7.23 5.02 17.44
CA ILE A 373 8.00 4.43 18.54
C ILE A 373 8.35 2.95 18.28
N ASP A 374 9.38 2.46 18.96
CA ASP A 374 9.86 1.08 18.81
C ASP A 374 8.80 0.00 19.05
N GLN A 375 7.86 0.24 19.98
CA GLN A 375 6.79 -0.70 20.28
C GLN A 375 5.88 -0.92 19.05
N THR A 376 5.52 0.15 18.34
CA THR A 376 4.74 0.08 17.09
C THR A 376 5.44 -0.84 16.09
N HIS A 377 6.73 -0.62 15.86
CA HIS A 377 7.52 -1.40 14.91
C HIS A 377 7.80 -2.84 15.37
N THR A 378 7.76 -3.09 16.68
CA THR A 378 7.80 -4.44 17.24
C THR A 378 6.49 -5.19 16.94
N GLU A 379 5.35 -4.51 17.01
CA GLU A 379 4.02 -5.06 16.70
C GLU A 379 3.81 -5.28 15.19
N MET A 380 4.52 -4.57 14.33
CA MET A 380 4.53 -4.82 12.88
C MET A 380 5.16 -6.16 12.50
N ARG A 381 6.16 -6.64 13.26
CA ARG A 381 6.93 -7.86 12.92
C ARG A 381 6.04 -9.10 12.86
N PRO A 382 5.20 -9.40 13.88
CA PRO A 382 4.25 -10.52 13.79
C PRO A 382 3.30 -10.43 12.59
N ARG A 383 2.87 -9.23 12.18
CA ARG A 383 1.99 -9.08 11.01
C ARG A 383 2.72 -9.47 9.72
N PHE A 384 3.98 -9.05 9.56
CA PHE A 384 4.82 -9.51 8.46
C PHE A 384 5.11 -11.01 8.52
N ASP A 385 5.42 -11.56 9.70
CA ASP A 385 5.73 -12.98 9.87
C ASP A 385 4.52 -13.85 9.54
N GLN A 386 3.31 -13.43 9.95
CA GLN A 386 2.07 -14.14 9.62
C GLN A 386 1.72 -14.03 8.13
N CYS A 387 1.92 -12.87 7.51
CA CYS A 387 1.74 -12.70 6.07
C CYS A 387 2.66 -13.65 5.27
N ASP A 388 3.94 -13.69 5.65
CA ASP A 388 4.95 -14.57 5.07
C ASP A 388 4.58 -16.05 5.23
N GLN A 389 4.23 -16.47 6.45
CA GLN A 389 3.82 -17.85 6.73
C GLN A 389 2.62 -18.30 5.89
N VAL A 390 1.59 -17.45 5.77
CA VAL A 390 0.41 -17.78 4.96
C VAL A 390 0.75 -17.82 3.47
N GLY A 391 1.48 -16.82 2.97
CA GLY A 391 1.85 -16.75 1.56
C GLY A 391 2.79 -17.88 1.13
N ASP A 392 3.75 -18.26 1.97
CA ASP A 392 4.70 -19.34 1.73
C ASP A 392 4.00 -20.70 1.70
N ASP A 393 3.14 -20.96 2.68
CA ASP A 393 2.41 -22.23 2.75
C ASP A 393 1.46 -22.39 1.54
N LEU A 394 0.69 -21.35 1.20
CA LEU A 394 -0.15 -21.36 0.00
C LEU A 394 0.66 -21.57 -1.29
N THR A 395 1.81 -20.90 -1.41
CA THR A 395 2.73 -21.08 -2.53
C THR A 395 3.20 -22.52 -2.62
N HIS A 396 3.68 -23.09 -1.52
CA HIS A 396 4.18 -24.47 -1.47
C HIS A 396 3.09 -25.50 -1.77
N GLN A 397 1.88 -25.31 -1.24
CA GLN A 397 0.75 -26.18 -1.54
C GLN A 397 0.39 -26.14 -3.03
N ALA A 398 0.27 -24.95 -3.61
CA ALA A 398 -0.04 -24.78 -5.03
C ALA A 398 1.05 -25.40 -5.93
N LEU A 399 2.34 -25.16 -5.62
CA LEU A 399 3.45 -25.77 -6.36
C LEU A 399 3.44 -27.30 -6.31
N ARG A 400 3.11 -27.89 -5.15
CA ARG A 400 2.99 -29.36 -5.03
C ARG A 400 1.86 -29.90 -5.88
N ARG A 401 0.70 -29.24 -5.87
CA ARG A 401 -0.47 -29.64 -6.68
C ARG A 401 -0.17 -29.55 -8.18
N ILE A 402 0.44 -28.44 -8.62
CA ILE A 402 0.86 -28.26 -10.02
C ILE A 402 1.92 -29.29 -10.42
N GLY A 403 2.95 -29.48 -9.60
CA GLY A 403 4.03 -30.43 -9.86
C GLY A 403 3.55 -31.88 -9.93
N ALA A 404 2.52 -32.25 -9.17
CA ALA A 404 1.93 -33.59 -9.20
C ALA A 404 1.25 -33.93 -10.54
N GLN A 405 0.91 -32.94 -11.35
CA GLN A 405 0.33 -33.15 -12.68
C GLN A 405 1.38 -33.43 -13.75
N GLY A 406 2.66 -33.23 -13.44
CA GLY A 406 3.77 -33.40 -14.37
C GLY A 406 4.57 -34.68 -14.13
N PRO A 407 5.57 -34.95 -14.99
CA PRO A 407 6.49 -36.08 -14.81
C PRO A 407 7.18 -36.07 -13.44
N ALA A 408 7.22 -37.26 -12.82
CA ALA A 408 7.93 -37.50 -11.56
C ALA A 408 9.45 -37.33 -11.72
N GLU A 409 10.15 -37.15 -10.60
CA GLU A 409 11.62 -37.06 -10.51
C GLU A 409 12.26 -35.95 -11.36
N ARG A 410 11.52 -34.87 -11.60
CA ARG A 410 12.01 -33.67 -12.28
C ARG A 410 12.13 -32.47 -11.37
N VAL A 411 13.06 -31.58 -11.71
CA VAL A 411 13.17 -30.24 -11.14
C VAL A 411 12.27 -29.31 -11.93
N TYR A 412 11.32 -28.68 -11.26
CA TYR A 412 10.45 -27.66 -11.84
C TYR A 412 10.98 -26.28 -11.47
N VAL A 413 11.25 -25.45 -12.47
CA VAL A 413 11.65 -24.06 -12.28
C VAL A 413 10.53 -23.16 -12.75
N PHE A 414 9.90 -22.47 -11.81
CA PHE A 414 8.82 -21.52 -12.07
C PHE A 414 9.37 -20.12 -12.28
N ASN A 415 8.78 -19.39 -13.22
CA ASN A 415 9.08 -17.99 -13.48
C ASN A 415 7.81 -17.15 -13.23
N PRO A 416 7.77 -16.39 -12.13
CA PRO A 416 6.60 -15.61 -11.76
C PRO A 416 6.53 -14.22 -12.46
N LEU A 417 7.39 -13.97 -13.44
CA LEU A 417 7.46 -12.72 -14.19
C LEU A 417 6.81 -12.88 -15.57
N PRO A 418 6.32 -11.80 -16.20
CA PRO A 418 5.57 -11.87 -17.47
C PRO A 418 6.40 -12.29 -18.69
N GLY A 419 7.72 -12.18 -18.65
CA GLY A 419 8.61 -12.47 -19.77
C GLY A 419 9.46 -13.71 -19.56
N PRO A 420 9.92 -14.37 -20.65
CA PRO A 420 10.85 -15.48 -20.55
C PRO A 420 12.17 -15.02 -19.92
N ARG A 421 12.77 -15.88 -19.08
CA ARG A 421 13.99 -15.52 -18.34
C ARG A 421 15.00 -16.65 -18.30
N ALA A 422 16.28 -16.26 -18.23
CA ALA A 422 17.36 -17.11 -17.77
C ALA A 422 17.88 -16.58 -16.41
N GLY A 423 18.23 -17.49 -15.51
CA GLY A 423 18.68 -17.14 -14.17
C GLY A 423 19.38 -18.29 -13.47
N TYR A 424 20.26 -17.95 -12.53
CA TYR A 424 20.85 -18.93 -11.63
C TYR A 424 19.79 -19.43 -10.65
N VAL A 425 19.70 -20.75 -10.48
CA VAL A 425 18.75 -21.43 -9.60
C VAL A 425 19.53 -22.45 -8.79
N SER A 426 19.18 -22.59 -7.51
CA SER A 426 19.57 -23.71 -6.67
C SER A 426 18.37 -24.64 -6.50
N ALA A 427 18.55 -25.92 -6.75
CA ALA A 427 17.51 -26.93 -6.58
C ALA A 427 18.01 -28.10 -5.72
N VAL A 428 17.13 -28.64 -4.88
CA VAL A 428 17.42 -29.85 -4.09
C VAL A 428 17.08 -31.07 -4.93
N VAL A 429 18.08 -31.89 -5.24
CA VAL A 429 17.97 -33.08 -6.09
C VAL A 429 18.30 -34.34 -5.28
N PRO A 430 17.87 -35.54 -5.72
CA PRO A 430 18.28 -36.80 -5.09
C PRO A 430 19.80 -36.96 -5.12
N GLU A 431 20.36 -37.54 -4.06
CA GLU A 431 21.75 -38.00 -4.03
C GLU A 431 21.85 -39.40 -4.66
N ARG A 432 22.98 -39.72 -5.30
CA ARG A 432 23.30 -41.05 -5.81
C ARG A 432 24.68 -41.47 -5.34
N GLU A 433 24.79 -42.69 -4.83
CA GLU A 433 26.04 -43.21 -4.31
C GLU A 433 27.13 -43.22 -5.38
N GLY A 434 28.27 -42.58 -5.10
CA GLY A 434 29.41 -42.51 -6.02
C GLY A 434 29.25 -41.56 -7.22
N GLU A 435 28.10 -40.90 -7.39
CA GLU A 435 27.83 -39.98 -8.49
C GLU A 435 27.45 -38.58 -7.98
N ALA A 436 27.81 -37.55 -8.73
CA ALA A 436 27.38 -36.17 -8.48
C ALA A 436 26.40 -35.72 -9.57
N PRO A 437 25.45 -34.81 -9.27
CA PRO A 437 24.70 -34.14 -10.32
C PRO A 437 25.69 -33.29 -11.16
N VAL A 438 25.76 -33.57 -12.45
CA VAL A 438 26.69 -32.91 -13.40
C VAL A 438 25.97 -31.99 -14.39
N ALA A 439 24.69 -32.25 -14.65
CA ALA A 439 23.84 -31.36 -15.44
C ALA A 439 22.36 -31.50 -15.10
N LEU A 440 21.61 -30.45 -15.43
CA LEU A 440 20.16 -30.47 -15.58
C LEU A 440 19.85 -30.50 -17.07
N VAL A 441 18.95 -31.37 -17.53
CA VAL A 441 18.59 -31.53 -18.95
C VAL A 441 17.13 -31.13 -19.14
N ASP A 442 16.85 -30.15 -20.01
CA ASP A 442 15.48 -29.72 -20.27
C ASP A 442 14.72 -30.66 -21.23
N ASP A 443 13.44 -30.36 -21.43
CA ASP A 443 12.54 -31.11 -22.33
C ASP A 443 12.94 -31.08 -23.80
N ARG A 444 13.86 -30.19 -24.19
CA ARG A 444 14.42 -30.10 -25.54
C ARG A 444 15.76 -30.85 -25.66
N GLY A 445 16.19 -31.54 -24.59
CA GLY A 445 17.46 -32.24 -24.53
C GLY A 445 18.67 -31.31 -24.37
N ARG A 446 18.45 -30.02 -24.08
CA ARG A 446 19.57 -29.09 -23.82
C ARG A 446 20.13 -29.38 -22.44
N ARG A 447 21.45 -29.40 -22.35
CA ARG A 447 22.19 -29.76 -21.13
C ARG A 447 22.75 -28.51 -20.45
N MET A 448 22.31 -28.25 -19.23
CA MET A 448 22.75 -27.12 -18.39
C MET A 448 23.74 -27.66 -17.36
N PRO A 449 25.03 -27.30 -17.45
CA PRO A 449 26.00 -27.69 -16.45
C PRO A 449 25.54 -27.27 -15.06
N CYS A 450 25.66 -28.16 -14.09
CA CYS A 450 25.35 -27.86 -12.70
C CYS A 450 26.52 -28.14 -11.77
N GLN A 451 26.50 -27.50 -10.62
CA GLN A 451 27.50 -27.66 -9.58
C GLN A 451 26.82 -28.07 -8.27
N PRO A 452 27.23 -29.18 -7.63
CA PRO A 452 26.85 -29.47 -6.25
C PRO A 452 27.31 -28.34 -5.33
N LEU A 453 26.41 -27.82 -4.52
CA LEU A 453 26.69 -26.71 -3.62
C LEU A 453 27.12 -27.27 -2.25
N ALA A 454 28.30 -26.87 -1.79
CA ALA A 454 28.80 -27.20 -0.46
C ALA A 454 28.37 -26.12 0.55
N GLY A 455 27.72 -26.54 1.63
CA GLY A 455 27.27 -25.64 2.70
C GLY A 455 25.88 -25.04 2.45
N GLY A 456 25.00 -25.15 3.45
CA GLY A 456 23.61 -24.71 3.41
C GLY A 456 22.81 -25.22 4.63
N GLN A 457 21.49 -24.98 4.64
CA GLN A 457 20.57 -25.59 5.61
C GLN A 457 20.68 -27.13 5.55
N ALA A 458 20.44 -27.80 6.68
CA ALA A 458 20.41 -29.27 6.74
C ALA A 458 19.35 -29.81 5.78
N LEU A 459 19.80 -30.53 4.74
CA LEU A 459 18.91 -31.20 3.80
C LEU A 459 18.44 -32.55 4.36
N PRO A 460 17.25 -33.04 3.96
CA PRO A 460 16.85 -34.41 4.26
C PRO A 460 17.89 -35.43 3.77
N PRO A 461 18.04 -36.60 4.44
CA PRO A 461 18.95 -37.65 4.00
C PRO A 461 18.73 -38.04 2.53
N GLY A 462 19.83 -38.28 1.79
CA GLY A 462 19.78 -38.65 0.38
C GLY A 462 19.43 -37.49 -0.56
N ARG A 463 19.70 -36.24 -0.17
CA ARG A 463 19.48 -35.04 -0.99
C ARG A 463 20.74 -34.18 -1.06
N VAL A 464 20.96 -33.55 -2.20
CA VAL A 464 22.03 -32.58 -2.43
C VAL A 464 21.50 -31.33 -3.14
N ALA A 465 22.02 -30.16 -2.78
CA ALA A 465 21.70 -28.92 -3.51
C ALA A 465 22.59 -28.80 -4.75
N ALA A 466 22.00 -28.48 -5.90
CA ALA A 466 22.70 -28.26 -7.15
C ALA A 466 22.36 -26.89 -7.74
N GLY A 467 23.39 -26.09 -8.04
CA GLY A 467 23.26 -24.79 -8.71
C GLY A 467 23.42 -24.91 -10.22
N PHE A 468 22.52 -24.31 -10.99
CA PHE A 468 22.59 -24.26 -12.45
C PHE A 468 21.95 -22.98 -13.01
N VAL A 469 22.16 -22.70 -14.29
CA VAL A 469 21.48 -21.60 -14.98
C VAL A 469 20.29 -22.17 -15.75
N ALA A 470 19.09 -21.96 -15.24
CA ALA A 470 17.86 -22.23 -15.98
C ALA A 470 17.77 -21.23 -17.14
N ARG A 471 17.43 -21.73 -18.34
CA ARG A 471 17.33 -20.92 -19.56
C ARG A 471 15.94 -21.04 -20.17
N ASP A 472 15.47 -19.94 -20.75
CA ASP A 472 14.20 -19.84 -21.47
C ASP A 472 12.98 -20.31 -20.68
N VAL A 473 12.96 -20.07 -19.37
CA VAL A 473 11.80 -20.38 -18.53
C VAL A 473 10.67 -19.41 -18.94
N PRO A 474 9.52 -19.90 -19.43
CA PRO A 474 8.46 -19.04 -19.95
C PRO A 474 7.89 -18.14 -18.86
N GLY A 475 7.43 -16.94 -19.23
CA GLY A 475 6.79 -16.02 -18.29
C GLY A 475 5.48 -16.58 -17.73
N PHE A 476 5.21 -16.35 -16.44
CA PHE A 476 4.10 -16.97 -15.69
C PHE A 476 3.97 -18.48 -15.94
N GLY A 477 5.10 -19.16 -16.08
CA GLY A 477 5.15 -20.57 -16.45
C GLY A 477 6.28 -21.30 -15.76
N TYR A 478 6.55 -22.53 -16.17
CA TYR A 478 7.69 -23.31 -15.69
C TYR A 478 8.42 -24.03 -16.81
N ALA A 479 9.65 -24.43 -16.50
CA ALA A 479 10.42 -25.40 -17.28
C ALA A 479 10.75 -26.60 -16.39
N THR A 480 10.82 -27.79 -16.98
CA THR A 480 11.20 -29.01 -16.24
C THR A 480 12.58 -29.49 -16.66
N TYR A 481 13.31 -30.07 -15.71
CA TYR A 481 14.66 -30.55 -15.91
C TYR A 481 14.85 -31.93 -15.28
N ALA A 482 15.41 -32.86 -16.04
CA ALA A 482 15.91 -34.14 -15.53
C ALA A 482 17.34 -33.96 -15.00
N VAL A 483 17.68 -34.66 -13.92
CA VAL A 483 19.03 -34.62 -13.35
C VAL A 483 19.90 -35.67 -14.01
N GLU A 484 21.04 -35.24 -14.57
CA GLU A 484 22.07 -36.12 -15.08
C GLU A 484 23.18 -36.27 -14.04
N TYR A 485 23.55 -37.51 -13.75
CA TYR A 485 24.57 -37.86 -12.77
C TYR A 485 25.84 -38.36 -13.47
N GLY A 486 26.99 -38.13 -12.84
CA GLY A 486 28.27 -38.57 -13.36
C GLY A 486 29.39 -38.42 -12.34
N ALA A 487 30.63 -38.61 -12.81
CA ALA A 487 31.80 -38.47 -11.96
C ALA A 487 31.88 -37.07 -11.33
N PRO A 488 32.22 -36.95 -10.03
CA PRO A 488 32.33 -35.66 -9.37
C PRO A 488 33.30 -34.74 -10.13
N PRO A 489 32.88 -33.50 -10.48
CA PRO A 489 33.77 -32.60 -11.19
C PRO A 489 35.00 -32.29 -10.33
N ARG A 490 36.21 -32.41 -10.91
CA ARG A 490 37.42 -31.93 -10.25
C ARG A 490 37.33 -30.40 -10.12
N PRO A 491 37.36 -29.82 -8.91
CA PRO A 491 37.28 -28.37 -8.77
C PRO A 491 38.48 -27.74 -9.49
N ALA A 492 38.19 -26.90 -10.48
CA ALA A 492 39.20 -26.01 -11.02
C ALA A 492 39.51 -24.97 -9.93
N LEU A 493 40.58 -25.17 -9.17
CA LEU A 493 41.09 -24.20 -8.20
C LEU A 493 41.54 -22.95 -8.98
N ARG A 494 40.62 -22.02 -9.20
CA ARG A 494 40.97 -20.66 -9.63
C ARG A 494 41.24 -19.85 -8.37
N GLY A 495 42.45 -19.31 -8.27
CA GLY A 495 42.80 -18.34 -7.23
C GLY A 495 41.87 -17.12 -7.27
N PRO A 496 41.90 -16.27 -6.23
CA PRO A 496 41.02 -15.11 -6.13
C PRO A 496 41.21 -14.21 -7.36
N SER A 497 40.14 -14.05 -8.14
CA SER A 497 40.11 -13.14 -9.30
C SER A 497 39.51 -11.80 -8.86
N ARG A 498 40.18 -10.70 -9.19
CA ARG A 498 39.64 -9.32 -9.07
C ARG A 498 38.83 -8.89 -10.29
N ARG A 499 38.46 -9.86 -11.14
CA ARG A 499 37.71 -9.66 -12.36
C ARG A 499 36.66 -10.75 -12.52
N ILE A 500 35.46 -10.33 -12.89
CA ILE A 500 34.46 -11.19 -13.50
C ILE A 500 34.10 -10.65 -14.88
N GLU A 501 33.80 -11.54 -15.81
CA GLU A 501 33.51 -11.15 -17.19
C GLU A 501 32.56 -12.17 -17.82
N ASN A 502 31.57 -11.67 -18.57
CA ASN A 502 30.74 -12.46 -19.47
C ASN A 502 30.69 -11.80 -20.86
N GLU A 503 29.75 -12.21 -21.71
CA GLU A 503 29.59 -11.66 -23.06
C GLU A 503 29.17 -10.17 -23.09
N PHE A 504 28.51 -9.68 -22.03
CA PHE A 504 27.97 -8.32 -21.96
C PHE A 504 28.85 -7.37 -21.16
N LEU A 505 29.32 -7.80 -19.99
CA LEU A 505 29.97 -6.96 -19.00
C LEU A 505 31.31 -7.54 -18.60
N ARG A 506 32.27 -6.63 -18.38
CA ARG A 506 33.48 -6.89 -17.61
C ARG A 506 33.47 -6.02 -16.37
N VAL A 507 33.65 -6.64 -15.20
CA VAL A 507 33.71 -5.94 -13.91
C VAL A 507 35.07 -6.18 -13.29
N ASP A 508 35.83 -5.11 -13.10
CA ASP A 508 37.12 -5.13 -12.40
C ASP A 508 36.98 -4.47 -11.02
N VAL A 509 37.57 -5.09 -10.00
CA VAL A 509 37.68 -4.53 -8.65
C VAL A 509 38.93 -3.66 -8.59
N ASN A 510 38.78 -2.40 -8.18
CA ASN A 510 39.90 -1.52 -7.91
C ASN A 510 40.66 -2.04 -6.68
N PRO A 511 41.96 -2.36 -6.82
CA PRO A 511 42.72 -2.97 -5.74
C PRO A 511 43.03 -2.02 -4.57
N ARG A 512 42.82 -0.71 -4.73
CA ARG A 512 43.13 0.30 -3.70
C ARG A 512 41.94 0.58 -2.79
N ASP A 513 40.75 0.70 -3.36
CA ASP A 513 39.55 1.18 -2.65
C ASP A 513 38.36 0.20 -2.73
N GLY A 514 38.51 -0.93 -3.45
CA GLY A 514 37.46 -1.93 -3.60
C GLY A 514 36.30 -1.53 -4.52
N THR A 515 36.31 -0.32 -5.09
CA THR A 515 35.27 0.14 -6.01
C THR A 515 35.28 -0.65 -7.32
N LEU A 516 34.12 -0.72 -7.97
CA LEU A 516 33.95 -1.47 -9.21
C LEU A 516 34.14 -0.56 -10.42
N THR A 517 34.84 -1.09 -11.43
CA THR A 517 34.81 -0.57 -12.79
C THR A 517 34.00 -1.52 -13.66
N VAL A 518 32.87 -1.06 -14.18
CA VAL A 518 32.01 -1.83 -15.10
C VAL A 518 32.26 -1.34 -16.52
N THR A 519 32.60 -2.26 -17.42
CA THR A 519 32.75 -2.00 -18.86
C THR A 519 31.62 -2.72 -19.60
N ASP A 520 30.78 -1.97 -20.32
CA ASP A 520 29.83 -2.56 -21.26
C ASP A 520 30.57 -2.90 -22.55
N LYS A 521 30.68 -4.19 -22.86
CA LYS A 521 31.45 -4.71 -24.00
C LYS A 521 30.79 -4.42 -25.34
N ARG A 522 29.49 -4.10 -25.36
CA ARG A 522 28.73 -3.80 -26.57
C ARG A 522 28.95 -2.36 -27.02
N THR A 523 29.06 -1.44 -26.06
CA THR A 523 29.21 0.00 -26.33
C THR A 523 30.63 0.50 -26.12
N GLY A 524 31.47 -0.25 -25.39
CA GLY A 524 32.79 0.17 -24.93
C GLY A 524 32.75 1.15 -23.76
N ALA A 525 31.56 1.54 -23.27
CA ALA A 525 31.40 2.48 -22.17
C ALA A 525 31.99 1.93 -20.87
N ARG A 526 32.63 2.79 -20.09
CA ARG A 526 33.30 2.44 -18.82
C ARG A 526 32.82 3.33 -17.69
N TYR A 527 32.30 2.72 -16.65
CA TYR A 527 31.82 3.37 -15.43
C TYR A 527 32.75 2.99 -14.28
N ARG A 528 33.33 3.97 -13.59
CA ARG A 528 34.35 3.78 -12.54
C ARG A 528 33.82 4.27 -11.19
N GLY A 529 34.38 3.75 -10.10
CA GLY A 529 34.01 4.19 -8.74
C GLY A 529 32.65 3.70 -8.28
N LEU A 530 32.09 2.67 -8.94
CA LEU A 530 30.80 2.10 -8.60
C LEU A 530 30.90 1.27 -7.31
N ASN A 531 29.75 1.03 -6.67
CA ASN A 531 29.66 0.27 -5.40
C ASN A 531 30.54 0.84 -4.27
N ARG A 532 30.72 2.17 -4.27
CA ARG A 532 31.37 2.88 -3.16
C ARG A 532 30.43 2.91 -1.96
N ILE A 533 30.92 2.47 -0.82
CA ILE A 533 30.21 2.63 0.47
C ILE A 533 30.61 3.98 1.05
N VAL A 534 29.63 4.79 1.41
CA VAL A 534 29.82 6.09 2.06
C VAL A 534 29.10 6.01 3.39
N ASP A 535 29.80 6.36 4.46
CA ASP A 535 29.29 6.44 5.82
C ASP A 535 29.45 7.88 6.30
N GLY A 536 28.42 8.39 6.98
CA GLY A 536 28.34 9.76 7.45
C GLY A 536 27.42 9.86 8.66
N GLY A 537 27.66 10.85 9.51
CA GLY A 537 26.78 11.11 10.64
C GLY A 537 25.43 11.67 10.19
N ASP A 538 24.37 11.19 10.83
CA ASP A 538 23.01 11.69 10.75
C ASP A 538 22.64 12.23 12.15
N ARG A 539 22.16 13.47 12.22
CA ARG A 539 21.71 14.12 13.48
C ARG A 539 20.25 14.55 13.40
N GLY A 540 19.50 14.04 12.43
CA GLY A 540 18.08 14.25 12.28
C GLY A 540 17.26 13.29 13.13
N ASP A 541 16.16 12.82 12.56
CA ASP A 541 15.18 11.93 13.17
C ASP A 541 14.60 10.96 12.13
N GLU A 542 13.51 10.27 12.45
CA GLU A 542 12.91 9.29 11.53
C GLU A 542 12.26 9.92 10.28
N TYR A 543 12.11 11.25 10.26
CA TYR A 543 11.54 11.99 9.15
C TYR A 543 12.60 12.70 8.29
N ASN A 544 13.77 13.03 8.85
CA ASN A 544 14.80 13.84 8.20
C ASN A 544 16.22 13.33 8.52
N TYR A 545 17.11 13.37 7.51
CA TYR A 545 18.55 13.03 7.62
C TYR A 545 19.41 14.24 8.04
#